data_AF-A0A832CTK4-F1
#
_entry.id   AF-A0A832CTK4-F1
#
_cell.length_a   1.000
_cell.length_b   1.000
_cell.length_c   1.000
_cell.angle_alpha   90.00
_cell.angle_beta   90.00
_cell.angle_gamma   90.00
#
_symmetry.space_group_name_H-M   'P 1'
#
loop_
_entity.id
_entity.type
_entity.pdbx_description
1 polymer ?
#
loop_
_entity_poly.entity_id
_entity_poly.type
_entity_poly.pdbx_seq_one_letter_code
_entity_poly.pdbx_strand_id
1 'polypeptide(L)'
;MKERKIVLVNPNNSGNYVQGTIDREHLGLGYLYSEVKDQGLNPTILDCRLTKQTPEEAAEDILSLNPAIVGFSLIAKTATDWCEAVAKHIKEENRDIHIDCFRKLFPHITAQKSF
;
A
#
# COMPACT_ATOMS: atom_id res chain seq x y z
N MET A 1 -15.21 19.32 6.62
CA MET A 1 -15.11 17.86 6.39
C MET A 1 -13.85 17.36 7.07
N LYS A 2 -13.87 16.19 7.73
CA LYS A 2 -12.65 15.61 8.32
C LYS A 2 -11.68 15.29 7.18
N GLU A 3 -10.44 15.76 7.30
CA GLU A 3 -9.40 15.51 6.29
C GLU A 3 -9.20 14.00 6.13
N ARG A 4 -9.37 13.49 4.90
CA ARG A 4 -9.20 12.06 4.62
C ARG A 4 -7.77 11.82 4.19
N LYS A 5 -6.96 11.33 5.13
CA LYS A 5 -5.60 10.87 4.85
C LYS A 5 -5.64 9.56 4.08
N ILE A 6 -4.79 9.44 3.09
CA ILE A 6 -4.65 8.25 2.24
C ILE A 6 -3.21 7.79 2.33
N VAL A 7 -2.98 6.52 2.64
CA VAL A 7 -1.62 5.96 2.68
C VAL A 7 -1.45 5.04 1.48
N LEU A 8 -0.44 5.32 0.67
CA LEU A 8 -0.07 4.55 -0.51
C LEU A 8 1.19 3.76 -0.19
N VAL A 9 1.10 2.43 -0.20
CA VAL A 9 2.14 1.53 0.31
C VAL A 9 2.87 0.85 -0.85
N ASN A 10 4.19 0.97 -0.87
CA ASN A 10 5.06 0.07 -1.62
C ASN A 10 5.46 -1.10 -0.71
N PRO A 11 4.94 -2.32 -0.93
CA PRO A 11 5.20 -3.44 -0.05
C PRO A 11 6.67 -3.88 -0.04
N ASN A 12 7.15 -4.33 1.11
CA ASN A 12 8.50 -4.90 1.24
C ASN A 12 8.57 -6.28 0.58
N ASN A 13 8.85 -6.30 -0.72
CA ASN A 13 9.06 -7.50 -1.49
C ASN A 13 10.28 -7.35 -2.39
N SER A 14 10.75 -8.48 -2.90
CA SER A 14 11.86 -8.58 -3.85
C SER A 14 11.58 -7.96 -5.24
N GLY A 15 10.40 -7.39 -5.47
CA GLY A 15 9.96 -6.85 -6.75
C GLY A 15 9.74 -7.94 -7.82
N ASN A 16 9.57 -7.51 -9.07
CA ASN A 16 9.72 -8.40 -10.22
C ASN A 16 11.21 -8.60 -10.57
N TYR A 17 11.57 -9.60 -11.38
CA TYR A 17 12.96 -9.99 -11.72
C TYR A 17 13.89 -8.81 -12.12
N VAL A 18 13.35 -7.72 -12.67
CA VAL A 18 14.09 -6.51 -13.06
C VAL A 18 14.39 -5.57 -11.89
N GLN A 19 13.59 -5.62 -10.82
CA GLN A 19 13.69 -4.74 -9.66
C GLN A 19 14.37 -5.42 -8.47
N GLY A 20 14.61 -6.73 -8.46
CA GLY A 20 15.17 -7.43 -7.29
C GLY A 20 16.63 -7.14 -6.96
N THR A 21 17.36 -6.40 -7.81
CA THR A 21 18.80 -6.14 -7.65
C THR A 21 19.14 -4.71 -7.22
N ILE A 22 18.26 -3.74 -7.45
CA ILE A 22 18.48 -2.33 -7.10
C ILE A 22 17.15 -1.74 -6.64
N ASP A 23 17.12 -1.14 -5.45
CA ASP A 23 15.98 -0.36 -4.99
C ASP A 23 15.84 0.90 -5.86
N ARG A 24 14.69 1.03 -6.51
CA ARG A 24 14.34 2.16 -7.37
C ARG A 24 13.06 2.78 -6.88
N GLU A 25 12.92 4.08 -7.11
CA GLU A 25 11.69 4.81 -6.82
C GLU A 25 10.47 4.15 -7.48
N HIS A 26 9.37 4.10 -6.73
CA HIS A 26 8.12 3.54 -7.20
C HIS A 26 7.32 4.59 -8.01
N LEU A 27 7.73 4.84 -9.25
CA LEU A 27 7.13 5.88 -10.12
C LEU A 27 5.59 5.79 -10.26
N GLY A 28 5.03 4.58 -10.23
CA GLY A 28 3.57 4.40 -10.27
C GLY A 28 2.84 4.96 -9.05
N LEU A 29 3.49 4.91 -7.87
CA LEU A 29 2.94 5.50 -6.65
C LEU A 29 3.19 6.99 -6.62
N GLY A 30 4.33 7.47 -7.13
CA GLY A 30 4.58 8.90 -7.30
C GLY A 30 3.56 9.60 -8.20
N TYR A 31 3.19 8.94 -9.31
CA TYR A 31 2.10 9.41 -10.18
C TYR A 31 0.76 9.45 -9.44
N LEU A 32 0.37 8.33 -8.81
CA LEU A 32 -0.91 8.26 -8.07
C LEU A 32 -0.97 9.28 -6.92
N TYR A 33 0.13 9.47 -6.20
CA TYR A 33 0.26 10.52 -5.18
C TYR A 33 -0.04 11.89 -5.76
N SER A 34 0.55 12.22 -6.92
CA SER A 34 0.37 13.52 -7.56
C SER A 34 -1.08 13.74 -7.99
N GLU A 35 -1.70 12.74 -8.61
CA GLU A 35 -3.12 12.77 -9.00
C GLU A 35 -4.06 12.92 -7.80
N VAL A 36 -3.85 12.12 -6.74
CA VAL A 36 -4.68 12.18 -5.52
C VAL A 36 -4.54 13.55 -4.84
N LYS A 37 -3.33 14.12 -4.85
CA LYS A 37 -3.07 15.46 -4.31
C LYS A 37 -3.72 16.56 -5.14
N ASP A 38 -3.73 16.45 -6.47
CA ASP A 38 -4.40 17.39 -7.37
C ASP A 38 -5.93 17.42 -7.16
N GLN A 39 -6.52 16.29 -6.75
CA GLN A 39 -7.91 16.20 -6.32
C GLN A 39 -8.19 16.79 -4.91
N GLY A 40 -7.20 17.44 -4.28
CA GLY A 40 -7.34 18.08 -2.96
C GLY A 40 -7.40 17.11 -1.79
N LEU A 41 -6.94 15.86 -1.97
CA LEU A 41 -6.82 14.87 -0.89
C LEU A 41 -5.41 14.92 -0.27
N ASN A 42 -5.22 14.24 0.86
CA ASN A 42 -3.94 14.20 1.58
C ASN A 42 -3.30 12.80 1.51
N PRO A 43 -2.59 12.48 0.40
CA PRO A 43 -1.86 11.23 0.28
C PRO A 43 -0.50 11.28 0.99
N THR A 44 -0.05 10.13 1.48
CA THR A 44 1.31 9.85 1.96
C THR A 44 1.81 8.58 1.31
N ILE A 45 3.07 8.54 0.87
CA ILE A 45 3.71 7.30 0.41
C ILE A 45 4.47 6.68 1.57
N LEU A 46 4.24 5.39 1.83
CA LEU A 46 5.05 4.56 2.71
C LEU A 46 5.79 3.53 1.86
N ASP A 47 7.11 3.65 1.74
CA ASP A 47 7.93 2.72 0.99
C ASP A 47 8.61 1.70 1.91
N CYS A 48 7.90 0.61 2.19
CA CYS A 48 8.34 -0.45 3.10
C CYS A 48 9.52 -1.24 2.56
N ARG A 49 9.77 -1.18 1.26
CA ARG A 49 10.91 -1.85 0.64
C ARG A 49 12.21 -1.11 0.93
N LEU A 50 12.20 0.22 0.87
CA LEU A 50 13.38 1.04 1.21
C LEU A 50 13.75 0.91 2.70
N THR A 51 12.75 0.85 3.57
CA THR A 51 12.94 0.72 5.03
C THR A 51 13.07 -0.73 5.50
N LYS A 52 12.82 -1.70 4.60
CA LYS A 52 12.83 -3.15 4.89
C LYS A 52 11.87 -3.56 6.01
N GLN A 53 10.73 -2.90 6.11
CA GLN A 53 9.75 -3.13 7.18
C GLN A 53 9.13 -4.52 7.12
N THR A 54 8.91 -5.10 8.31
CA THR A 54 8.01 -6.25 8.45
C THR A 54 6.54 -5.81 8.33
N PRO A 55 5.60 -6.76 8.15
CA PRO A 55 4.18 -6.42 8.12
C PRO A 55 3.68 -5.69 9.39
N GLU A 56 4.21 -6.06 10.55
CA GLU A 56 3.86 -5.48 11.85
C GLU A 56 4.31 -4.01 11.92
N GLU A 57 5.58 -3.74 11.62
CA GLU A 57 6.15 -2.39 11.62
C GLU A 57 5.41 -1.47 10.63
N ALA A 58 5.09 -1.98 9.44
CA ALA A 58 4.32 -1.24 8.46
C ALA A 58 2.89 -0.95 8.95
N ALA A 59 2.23 -1.90 9.62
CA ALA A 59 0.89 -1.69 10.16
C ALA A 59 0.88 -0.62 11.26
N GLU A 60 1.86 -0.64 12.17
CA GLU A 60 2.02 0.37 13.22
C GLU A 60 2.19 1.77 12.63
N ASP A 61 3.09 1.91 11.65
CA ASP A 61 3.30 3.17 10.94
C ASP A 61 2.02 3.64 10.25
N ILE A 62 1.31 2.75 9.55
CA ILE A 62 0.05 3.07 8.88
C ILE A 62 -1.00 3.54 9.88
N LEU A 63 -1.17 2.84 11.00
CA LEU A 63 -2.15 3.19 12.04
C LEU A 63 -1.81 4.54 12.69
N SER A 64 -0.53 4.84 12.91
CA SER A 64 -0.07 6.13 13.46
C SER A 64 -0.45 7.33 12.59
N LEU A 65 -0.56 7.13 11.27
CA LEU A 65 -0.97 8.16 10.32
C LEU A 65 -2.48 8.46 10.39
N ASN A 66 -3.27 7.56 10.99
CA ASN A 66 -4.74 7.63 11.06
C ASN A 66 -5.41 7.83 9.68
N PRO A 67 -5.16 6.94 8.69
CA PRO A 67 -5.73 7.05 7.37
C PRO A 67 -7.20 6.66 7.33
N ALA A 68 -7.92 7.20 6.35
CA ALA A 68 -9.23 6.68 5.96
C ALA A 68 -9.11 5.55 4.93
N ILE A 69 -8.05 5.59 4.11
CA ILE A 69 -7.80 4.66 3.01
C ILE A 69 -6.33 4.23 3.01
N VAL A 70 -6.08 2.94 2.82
CA VAL A 70 -4.76 2.36 2.59
C VAL A 70 -4.77 1.67 1.23
N GLY A 71 -3.82 2.01 0.37
CA GLY A 71 -3.68 1.48 -0.97
C GLY A 71 -2.35 0.75 -1.15
N PHE A 72 -2.38 -0.56 -1.39
CA PHE A 72 -1.16 -1.34 -1.65
C PHE A 72 -0.83 -1.40 -3.14
N SER A 73 0.42 -1.16 -3.51
CA SER A 73 0.89 -1.41 -4.87
C SER A 73 1.36 -2.85 -5.05
N LEU A 74 0.53 -3.69 -5.68
CA LEU A 74 0.87 -5.08 -5.98
C LEU A 74 1.48 -5.20 -7.38
N ILE A 75 2.81 -5.01 -7.46
CA ILE A 75 3.57 -5.23 -8.70
C ILE A 75 3.88 -6.71 -8.95
N ALA A 76 4.13 -7.47 -7.87
CA ALA A 76 4.55 -8.87 -7.92
C ALA A 76 3.60 -9.76 -7.10
N LYS A 77 3.44 -11.03 -7.49
CA LYS A 77 2.65 -12.01 -6.72
C LYS A 77 3.23 -12.23 -5.32
N THR A 78 4.55 -12.14 -5.18
CA THR A 78 5.27 -12.26 -3.90
C THR A 78 4.92 -11.15 -2.90
N ALA A 79 4.30 -10.06 -3.35
CA ALA A 79 3.83 -8.99 -2.49
C ALA A 79 2.52 -9.33 -1.76
N THR A 80 1.74 -10.30 -2.26
CA THR A 80 0.38 -10.57 -1.76
C THR A 80 0.39 -10.97 -0.29
N ASP A 81 1.16 -11.99 0.09
CA ASP A 81 1.17 -12.52 1.46
C ASP A 81 1.62 -11.44 2.47
N TRP A 82 2.58 -10.60 2.07
CA TRP A 82 3.03 -9.48 2.89
C TRP A 82 1.92 -8.44 3.07
N CYS A 83 1.24 -8.04 1.99
CA CYS A 83 0.13 -7.08 2.08
C CYS A 83 -1.06 -7.63 2.87
N GLU A 84 -1.38 -8.92 2.74
CA GLU A 84 -2.43 -9.59 3.50
C GLU A 84 -2.11 -9.58 5.01
N ALA A 85 -0.84 -9.82 5.38
CA ALA A 85 -0.40 -9.74 6.77
C ALA A 85 -0.56 -8.31 7.33
N VAL A 86 -0.14 -7.28 6.60
CA VAL A 86 -0.34 -5.87 7.01
C VAL A 86 -1.83 -5.56 7.16
N ALA A 87 -2.64 -5.92 6.16
CA ALA A 87 -4.07 -5.63 6.17
C ALA A 87 -4.77 -6.29 7.35
N LYS A 88 -4.37 -7.51 7.72
CA LYS A 88 -4.86 -8.21 8.90
C LYS A 88 -4.55 -7.41 10.18
N HIS A 89 -3.30 -7.01 10.39
CA HIS A 89 -2.91 -6.22 11.56
C HIS A 89 -3.69 -4.90 11.65
N ILE A 90 -3.84 -4.18 10.53
CA ILE A 90 -4.64 -2.94 10.48
C ILE A 90 -6.10 -3.20 10.87
N LYS A 91 -6.71 -4.28 10.36
CA LYS A 91 -8.13 -4.59 10.61
C LYS A 91 -8.41 -5.14 12.01
N GLU A 92 -7.41 -5.73 12.67
CA GLU A 92 -7.50 -6.12 14.08
C GLU A 92 -7.62 -4.88 14.99
N GLU A 93 -6.89 -3.81 14.67
CA GLU A 93 -6.89 -2.56 15.43
C GLU A 93 -7.98 -1.55 15.01
N ASN A 94 -8.24 -1.42 13.71
CA ASN A 94 -9.20 -0.47 13.17
C ASN A 94 -9.92 -1.00 11.92
N ARG A 95 -11.16 -1.46 12.11
CA ARG A 95 -11.99 -2.04 11.05
C ARG A 95 -12.53 -1.03 10.04
N ASP A 96 -12.57 0.26 10.40
CA ASP A 96 -13.17 1.32 9.58
C ASP A 96 -12.25 1.80 8.45
N ILE A 97 -10.95 1.48 8.51
CA ILE A 97 -9.99 1.83 7.47
C ILE A 97 -10.32 1.04 6.20
N HIS A 98 -10.54 1.73 5.09
CA HIS A 98 -10.73 1.09 3.79
C HIS A 98 -9.37 0.65 3.24
N ILE A 99 -9.27 -0.60 2.79
CA ILE A 99 -8.03 -1.16 2.24
C ILE A 99 -8.29 -1.58 0.80
N ASP A 100 -7.45 -1.10 -0.12
CA ASP A 100 -7.50 -1.47 -1.54
C ASP A 100 -6.11 -1.88 -2.06
N CYS A 101 -6.10 -2.69 -3.12
CA CYS A 101 -4.90 -3.23 -3.72
C CYS A 101 -4.87 -2.91 -5.22
N PHE A 102 -3.97 -2.03 -5.64
CA PHE A 102 -3.82 -1.62 -7.03
C PHE A 102 -2.80 -2.51 -7.74
N ARG A 103 -3.21 -3.21 -8.80
CA ARG A 103 -2.34 -4.02 -9.67
C ARG A 103 -2.05 -3.31 -10.99
N LYS A 104 -0.78 -3.28 -11.41
CA LYS A 104 -0.36 -2.69 -12.68
C LYS A 104 -0.31 -3.68 -13.87
N LEU A 105 -0.41 -5.00 -13.66
CA LEU A 105 -0.03 -5.98 -14.70
C LEU A 105 -0.74 -7.36 -14.70
N PHE A 106 -1.78 -7.61 -13.91
CA PHE A 106 -2.57 -8.85 -14.02
C PHE A 106 -4.06 -8.53 -14.15
N PRO A 107 -4.74 -8.99 -15.22
CA PRO A 107 -6.19 -8.85 -15.34
C PRO A 107 -6.84 -9.58 -14.17
N HIS A 108 -7.85 -8.91 -13.59
CA HIS A 108 -8.75 -9.38 -12.53
C HIS A 108 -8.64 -10.88 -12.17
N ILE A 109 -7.83 -11.20 -11.15
CA ILE A 109 -8.13 -12.38 -10.34
C ILE A 109 -9.13 -11.89 -9.30
N THR A 110 -10.40 -12.07 -9.64
CA THR A 110 -11.57 -12.02 -8.76
C THR A 110 -11.58 -10.88 -7.75
N ALA A 111 -12.22 -9.79 -8.13
CA ALA A 111 -12.91 -8.90 -7.19
C ALA A 111 -13.99 -9.71 -6.46
N GLN A 112 -13.59 -10.51 -5.46
CA GLN A 112 -14.49 -11.20 -4.54
C GLN A 112 -13.69 -11.67 -3.33
N LYS A 113 -13.34 -10.71 -2.48
CA LYS A 113 -13.34 -10.82 -1.01
C LYS A 113 -13.01 -9.43 -0.50
N SER A 114 -14.04 -8.61 -0.37
CA SER A 114 -14.00 -7.46 0.53
C SER A 114 -13.72 -8.02 1.92
N PHE A 115 -12.57 -7.65 2.49
CA PHE A 115 -12.24 -7.90 3.89
C PHE A 115 -12.85 -6.80 4.77
#